data_AF-A0A9E5G888-F1
#
_entry.id   AF-A0A9E5G888-F1
#
_cell.length_a   1.000
_cell.length_b   1.000
_cell.length_c   1.000
_cell.angle_alpha   90.00
_cell.angle_beta   90.00
_cell.angle_gamma   90.00
#
_symmetry.space_group_name_H-M   'P 1'
#
loop_
_entity.id
_entity.type
_entity.pdbx_description
1 polymer ?
#
loop_
_entity_poly.entity_id
_entity_poly.type
_entity_poly.pdbx_seq_one_letter_code
_entity_poly.pdbx_strand_id
1 'polypeptide(L)'
;MEVSLLKQGSQHFAKLSLPAADYALLDALDRAGITNERDIYSVEVTSCKQDYLPQLIPDSANPYELNLLAKRLAALSQWELDCFEGMVMMDTIKTDYAPIQVERLINMTHSISDCQIANSVFDDEQLGRFYVENDFPVIPENLPDAAYDLLNYAEIGKKTRSAEGGVFTEKGYVVHSGEISRQYSSENLPFPQKPNHVFLLEIATLPQGDEPNDEHCVALALPYTEEAFNAALAEIGADEIDGCCFYQYESTIPQLAESFGFLEDIDQLNELAGIIKNFTKDQVYTFMPPAV
;
A
#
# COMPACT_ATOMS: atom_id res chain seq x y z
N MET A 1 3.25 5.73 1.61
CA MET A 1 3.86 6.32 0.40
C MET A 1 3.17 7.66 0.20
N GLU A 2 3.91 8.76 0.22
CA GLU A 2 3.36 10.10 0.05
C GLU A 2 3.49 10.52 -1.40
N VAL A 3 2.37 10.92 -2.03
CA VAL A 3 2.33 11.35 -3.42
C VAL A 3 1.80 12.78 -3.55
N SER A 4 2.30 13.49 -4.56
CA SER A 4 1.77 14.79 -4.98
C SER A 4 1.16 14.67 -6.38
N LEU A 5 -0.09 15.11 -6.53
CA LEU A 5 -0.83 15.17 -7.79
C LEU A 5 -0.75 16.60 -8.33
N LEU A 6 -0.29 16.76 -9.57
CA LEU A 6 -0.16 18.06 -10.22
C LEU A 6 -0.84 18.02 -11.60
N LYS A 7 -1.85 18.87 -11.81
CA LYS A 7 -2.48 19.02 -13.12
C LYS A 7 -1.66 19.97 -14.01
N GLN A 8 -1.35 19.55 -15.24
CA GLN A 8 -0.61 20.40 -16.17
C GLN A 8 -1.36 21.71 -16.46
N GLY A 9 -0.64 22.83 -16.39
CA GLY A 9 -1.19 24.16 -16.62
C GLY A 9 -2.06 24.70 -15.49
N SER A 10 -2.16 23.98 -14.36
CA SER A 10 -2.84 24.42 -13.14
C SER A 10 -1.83 24.84 -12.08
N GLN A 11 -2.21 25.74 -11.16
CA GLN A 11 -1.47 25.97 -9.92
C GLN A 11 -1.95 25.06 -8.77
N HIS A 12 -2.98 24.25 -9.01
CA HIS A 12 -3.52 23.34 -8.01
C HIS A 12 -2.69 22.07 -7.94
N PHE A 13 -2.33 21.68 -6.73
CA PHE A 13 -1.72 20.40 -6.41
C PHE A 13 -2.42 19.81 -5.20
N ALA A 14 -2.38 18.49 -5.06
CA ALA A 14 -2.89 17.81 -3.87
C ALA A 14 -1.85 16.80 -3.37
N LYS A 15 -1.70 16.72 -2.05
CA LYS A 15 -0.90 15.69 -1.41
C LYS A 15 -1.81 14.59 -0.88
N LEU A 16 -1.33 13.35 -0.96
CA LEU A 16 -2.06 12.17 -0.53
C LEU A 16 -1.11 11.12 0.03
N SER A 17 -1.46 10.58 1.19
CA SER A 17 -0.79 9.43 1.81
C SER A 17 -1.44 8.14 1.33
N LEU A 18 -0.65 7.23 0.77
CA LEU A 18 -1.06 5.92 0.29
C LEU A 18 -0.53 4.80 1.24
N PRO A 19 -1.30 3.72 1.46
CA PRO A 19 -2.61 3.46 0.86
C PRO A 19 -3.71 4.35 1.43
N ALA A 20 -4.57 4.88 0.55
CA ALA A 20 -5.69 5.73 0.86
C ALA A 20 -7.02 5.00 0.65
N ALA A 21 -8.04 5.41 1.40
CA ALA A 21 -9.42 5.07 1.12
C ALA A 21 -9.90 5.73 -0.19
N ASP A 22 -10.92 5.13 -0.81
CA ASP A 22 -11.41 5.55 -2.13
C ASP A 22 -11.86 7.02 -2.16
N TYR A 23 -12.52 7.51 -1.10
CA TYR A 23 -12.96 8.90 -1.03
C TYR A 23 -11.79 9.88 -0.91
N ALA A 24 -10.74 9.54 -0.15
CA ALA A 24 -9.57 10.40 0.03
C ALA A 24 -8.79 10.55 -1.29
N LEU A 25 -8.76 9.48 -2.08
CA LEU A 25 -8.18 9.45 -3.42
C LEU A 25 -8.97 10.34 -4.39
N LEU A 26 -10.30 10.24 -4.37
CA LEU A 26 -11.19 11.09 -5.18
C LEU A 26 -11.12 12.57 -4.77
N ASP A 27 -11.12 12.86 -3.47
CA ASP A 27 -10.96 14.21 -2.93
C ASP A 27 -9.61 14.83 -3.35
N ALA A 28 -8.52 14.08 -3.29
CA ALA A 28 -7.21 14.56 -3.73
C ALA A 28 -7.20 14.91 -5.23
N LEU A 29 -7.88 14.12 -6.08
CA LEU A 29 -8.03 14.44 -7.50
C LEU A 29 -8.85 15.71 -7.71
N ASP A 30 -9.98 15.86 -7.01
CA ASP A 30 -10.82 17.06 -7.06
C ASP A 30 -10.03 18.30 -6.61
N ARG A 31 -9.23 18.20 -5.54
CA ARG A 31 -8.32 19.26 -5.06
C ARG A 31 -7.25 19.64 -6.07
N ALA A 32 -6.67 18.66 -6.76
CA ALA A 32 -5.73 18.90 -7.84
C ALA A 32 -6.40 19.44 -9.12
N GLY A 33 -7.75 19.51 -9.15
CA GLY A 33 -8.53 19.93 -10.30
C GLY A 33 -8.56 18.88 -11.43
N ILE A 34 -8.27 17.62 -11.12
CA ILE A 34 -8.28 16.47 -12.03
C ILE A 34 -9.69 15.85 -11.96
N THR A 35 -10.56 16.29 -12.87
CA THR A 35 -12.00 15.97 -12.84
C THR A 35 -12.47 15.25 -14.09
N ASN A 36 -11.60 15.13 -15.10
CA ASN A 36 -11.89 14.50 -16.37
C ASN A 36 -10.74 13.55 -16.75
N GLU A 37 -11.06 12.43 -17.39
CA GLU A 37 -10.07 11.47 -17.92
C GLU A 37 -9.12 12.09 -18.96
N ARG A 38 -9.51 13.21 -19.58
CA ARG A 38 -8.66 13.98 -20.52
C ARG A 38 -7.71 14.94 -19.82
N ASP A 39 -7.83 15.14 -18.51
CA ASP A 39 -6.93 15.99 -17.78
C ASP A 39 -5.53 15.36 -17.78
N ILE A 40 -4.55 16.14 -18.22
CA ILE A 40 -3.16 15.73 -18.17
C ILE A 40 -2.62 16.12 -16.80
N TYR A 41 -2.10 15.14 -16.07
CA TYR A 41 -1.52 15.34 -14.75
C TYR A 41 -0.24 14.50 -14.60
N SER A 42 0.56 14.83 -13.61
CA SER A 42 1.70 14.06 -13.15
C SER A 42 1.52 13.68 -11.69
N VAL A 43 2.10 12.54 -11.31
CA VAL A 43 2.16 12.05 -9.93
C VAL A 43 3.61 11.95 -9.52
N GLU A 44 4.00 12.69 -8.48
CA GLU A 44 5.33 12.61 -7.90
C GLU A 44 5.26 11.83 -6.59
N VAL A 45 6.06 10.76 -6.47
CA VAL A 45 6.21 10.04 -5.19
C VAL A 45 7.23 10.78 -4.35
N THR A 46 6.76 11.57 -3.39
CA THR A 46 7.61 12.43 -2.56
C THR A 46 8.30 11.69 -1.41
N SER A 47 7.72 10.59 -0.92
CA SER A 47 8.30 9.77 0.14
C SER A 47 7.75 8.34 0.11
N CYS A 48 8.59 7.36 0.39
CA CYS A 48 8.19 5.96 0.51
C CYS A 48 9.03 5.26 1.57
N LYS A 49 8.46 4.27 2.27
CA LYS A 49 9.23 3.41 3.19
C LYS A 49 10.29 2.61 2.42
N GLN A 50 9.97 2.20 1.20
CA GLN A 50 10.91 1.69 0.21
C GLN A 50 11.48 2.88 -0.56
N ASP A 51 12.56 3.45 -0.04
CA ASP A 51 13.18 4.70 -0.48
C ASP A 51 13.78 4.65 -1.89
N TYR A 52 14.02 3.46 -2.44
CA TYR A 52 14.45 3.25 -3.83
C TYR A 52 13.31 3.37 -4.86
N LEU A 53 12.03 3.28 -4.46
CA LEU A 53 10.91 3.31 -5.41
C LEU A 53 10.64 4.68 -6.06
N PRO A 54 10.72 5.83 -5.35
CA PRO A 54 10.41 7.14 -5.92
C PRO A 54 11.12 7.47 -7.23
N GLN A 55 12.40 7.09 -7.37
CA GLN A 55 13.19 7.34 -8.58
C GLN A 55 12.88 6.36 -9.73
N LEU A 56 12.16 5.27 -9.46
CA LEU A 56 11.86 4.22 -10.42
C LEU A 56 10.42 4.29 -10.92
N ILE A 57 9.53 5.01 -10.24
CA ILE A 57 8.14 5.16 -10.65
C ILE A 57 8.05 6.32 -11.66
N PRO A 58 7.41 6.13 -12.82
CA PRO A 58 7.25 7.20 -13.80
C PRO A 58 6.26 8.26 -13.30
N ASP A 59 6.51 9.54 -13.59
CA ASP A 59 5.61 10.65 -13.24
C ASP A 59 4.21 10.54 -13.88
N SER A 60 4.07 9.72 -14.93
CA SER A 60 2.80 9.41 -15.59
C SER A 60 2.03 8.28 -14.91
N ALA A 61 2.47 7.81 -13.73
CA ALA A 61 1.84 6.73 -13.00
C ALA A 61 0.39 7.05 -12.65
N ASN A 62 -0.48 6.03 -12.74
CA ASN A 62 -1.86 6.16 -12.33
C ASN A 62 -1.96 6.14 -10.79
N PRO A 63 -2.59 7.14 -10.14
CA PRO A 63 -2.67 7.22 -8.69
C PRO A 63 -3.48 6.08 -8.06
N TYR A 64 -4.42 5.49 -8.80
CA TYR A 64 -5.19 4.32 -8.35
C TYR A 64 -4.30 3.07 -8.33
N GLU A 65 -3.43 2.90 -9.32
CA GLU A 65 -2.47 1.80 -9.34
C GLU A 65 -1.41 1.96 -8.25
N LEU A 66 -0.95 3.18 -8.01
CA LEU A 66 -0.07 3.48 -6.88
C LEU A 66 -0.74 3.16 -5.54
N ASN A 67 -2.03 3.45 -5.42
CA ASN A 67 -2.80 3.09 -4.23
C ASN A 67 -2.86 1.56 -4.05
N LEU A 68 -3.10 0.81 -5.13
CA LEU A 68 -3.07 -0.65 -5.11
C LEU A 68 -1.69 -1.20 -4.74
N LEU A 69 -0.62 -0.68 -5.35
CA LEU A 69 0.76 -1.04 -5.00
C LEU A 69 1.03 -0.77 -3.51
N ALA A 70 0.63 0.39 -2.99
CA ALA A 70 0.81 0.73 -1.58
C ALA A 70 0.06 -0.24 -0.65
N LYS A 71 -1.17 -0.65 -1.00
CA LYS A 71 -1.93 -1.68 -0.26
C LYS A 71 -1.20 -3.02 -0.26
N ARG A 72 -0.65 -3.43 -1.40
CA ARG A 72 0.12 -4.68 -1.54
C ARG A 72 1.38 -4.63 -0.68
N LEU A 73 2.19 -3.57 -0.80
CA LEU A 73 3.41 -3.40 -0.02
C LEU A 73 3.14 -3.37 1.50
N ALA A 74 2.05 -2.75 1.94
CA ALA A 74 1.67 -2.72 3.34
C ALA A 74 1.28 -4.10 3.91
N ALA A 75 0.85 -5.04 3.06
CA ALA A 75 0.47 -6.38 3.44
C ALA A 75 1.63 -7.39 3.43
N LEU A 76 2.78 -7.04 2.85
CA LEU A 76 3.96 -7.90 2.80
C LEU A 76 4.67 -7.93 4.16
N SER A 77 5.15 -9.11 4.53
CA SER A 77 6.09 -9.29 5.63
C SER A 77 7.46 -8.68 5.30
N GLN A 78 8.32 -8.50 6.32
CA GLN A 78 9.66 -7.95 6.10
C GLN A 78 10.49 -8.78 5.12
N TRP A 79 10.44 -10.12 5.23
CA TRP A 79 11.15 -11.00 4.30
C TRP A 79 10.65 -10.86 2.86
N GLU A 80 9.33 -10.72 2.68
CA GLU A 80 8.74 -10.48 1.36
C GLU A 80 9.13 -9.11 0.79
N LEU A 81 9.26 -8.08 1.63
CA LEU A 81 9.75 -6.76 1.24
C LEU A 81 11.21 -6.80 0.80
N ASP A 82 12.06 -7.56 1.50
CA ASP A 82 13.48 -7.74 1.13
C ASP A 82 13.59 -8.48 -0.22
N CYS A 83 12.72 -9.47 -0.46
CA CYS A 83 12.59 -10.13 -1.75
C CYS A 83 12.13 -9.18 -2.86
N PHE A 84 11.10 -8.37 -2.57
CA PHE A 84 10.58 -7.38 -3.51
C PHE A 84 11.67 -6.35 -3.89
N GLU A 85 12.48 -5.88 -2.93
CA GLU A 85 13.64 -5.01 -3.21
C GLU A 85 14.61 -5.68 -4.18
N GLY A 86 15.00 -6.92 -3.92
CA GLY A 86 15.90 -7.65 -4.82
C GLY A 86 15.32 -7.81 -6.23
N MET A 87 14.02 -8.09 -6.35
CA MET A 87 13.35 -8.17 -7.66
C MET A 87 13.34 -6.83 -8.40
N VAL A 88 13.09 -5.72 -7.69
CA VAL A 88 13.17 -4.37 -8.25
C VAL A 88 14.59 -4.07 -8.72
N MET A 89 15.61 -4.38 -7.90
CA MET A 89 17.01 -4.14 -8.23
C MET A 89 17.53 -5.01 -9.39
N MET A 90 17.07 -6.26 -9.49
CA MET A 90 17.33 -7.10 -10.68
C MET A 90 16.75 -6.45 -11.95
N ASP A 91 15.54 -5.89 -11.86
CA ASP A 91 14.90 -5.24 -12.99
C ASP A 91 15.62 -3.95 -13.40
N THR A 92 15.99 -3.10 -12.44
CA THR A 92 16.70 -1.84 -12.73
C THR A 92 18.04 -2.08 -13.39
N ILE A 93 18.83 -3.06 -12.93
CA ILE A 93 20.11 -3.41 -13.55
C ILE A 93 19.89 -3.90 -14.98
N LYS A 94 18.84 -4.71 -15.22
CA LYS A 94 18.52 -5.24 -16.55
C LYS A 94 18.04 -4.16 -17.52
N THR A 95 17.36 -3.13 -17.02
CA THR A 95 16.77 -2.05 -17.83
C THR A 95 17.61 -0.77 -17.84
N ASP A 96 18.84 -0.81 -17.33
CA ASP A 96 19.73 0.36 -17.20
C ASP A 96 19.06 1.53 -16.44
N TYR A 97 18.45 1.19 -15.30
CA TYR A 97 17.75 2.11 -14.39
C TYR A 97 16.61 2.89 -15.03
N ALA A 98 16.00 2.36 -16.09
CA ALA A 98 14.78 2.92 -16.65
C ALA A 98 13.60 2.83 -15.66
N PRO A 99 12.63 3.77 -15.71
CA PRO A 99 11.43 3.69 -14.88
C PRO A 99 10.66 2.38 -15.06
N ILE A 100 10.18 1.83 -13.95
CA ILE A 100 9.41 0.59 -13.88
C ILE A 100 7.92 0.94 -13.83
N GLN A 101 7.15 0.36 -14.75
CA GLN A 101 5.69 0.52 -14.76
C GLN A 101 5.07 -0.02 -13.46
N VAL A 102 4.08 0.70 -12.92
CA VAL A 102 3.42 0.31 -11.67
C VAL A 102 2.77 -1.09 -11.77
N GLU A 103 2.21 -1.44 -12.93
CA GLU A 103 1.71 -2.79 -13.24
C GLU A 103 2.78 -3.86 -12.99
N ARG A 104 4.03 -3.61 -13.40
CA ARG A 104 5.14 -4.54 -13.21
C ARG A 104 5.52 -4.67 -11.73
N LEU A 105 5.54 -3.56 -10.98
CA LEU A 105 5.77 -3.57 -9.54
C LEU A 105 4.67 -4.37 -8.81
N ILE A 106 3.40 -4.18 -9.16
CA ILE A 106 2.29 -4.94 -8.57
C ILE A 106 2.47 -6.44 -8.86
N ASN A 107 2.79 -6.81 -10.10
CA ASN A 107 3.04 -8.20 -10.47
C ASN A 107 4.25 -8.84 -9.77
N MET A 108 5.28 -8.06 -9.44
CA MET A 108 6.39 -8.54 -8.59
C MET A 108 5.87 -8.93 -7.20
N THR A 109 4.93 -8.18 -6.61
CA THR A 109 4.33 -8.54 -5.31
C THR A 109 3.58 -9.88 -5.34
N HIS A 110 3.15 -10.36 -6.52
CA HIS A 110 2.49 -11.65 -6.71
C HIS A 110 3.47 -12.80 -6.96
N SER A 111 4.75 -12.50 -7.19
CA SER A 111 5.75 -13.46 -7.65
C SER A 111 6.86 -13.69 -6.63
N ILE A 112 6.65 -13.29 -5.38
CA ILE A 112 7.67 -13.36 -4.31
C ILE A 112 8.05 -14.80 -3.94
N SER A 113 7.17 -15.78 -4.19
CA SER A 113 7.39 -17.18 -3.78
C SER A 113 8.64 -17.84 -4.38
N ASP A 114 9.11 -17.35 -5.54
CA ASP A 114 10.31 -17.88 -6.22
C ASP A 114 11.59 -17.11 -5.86
N CYS A 115 11.53 -16.26 -4.82
CA CYS A 115 12.66 -15.51 -4.30
C CYS A 115 13.41 -16.28 -3.22
N GLN A 116 14.74 -16.13 -3.20
CA GLN A 116 15.61 -16.62 -2.14
C GLN A 116 16.57 -15.51 -1.69
N ILE A 117 16.87 -15.49 -0.40
CA ILE A 117 17.78 -14.52 0.22
C ILE A 117 18.88 -15.26 0.98
N ALA A 118 20.13 -15.06 0.57
CA ALA A 118 21.30 -15.38 1.39
C ALA A 118 21.62 -14.17 2.28
N ASN A 119 21.11 -14.21 3.52
CA ASN A 119 21.28 -13.13 4.48
C ASN A 119 22.75 -12.86 4.79
N SER A 120 23.10 -11.59 4.98
CA SER A 120 24.47 -11.16 5.34
C SER A 120 25.56 -11.53 4.31
N VAL A 121 25.18 -11.64 3.03
CA VAL A 121 26.08 -11.85 1.90
C VAL A 121 26.06 -10.61 1.01
N PHE A 122 27.15 -9.85 0.97
CA PHE A 122 27.19 -8.51 0.39
C PHE A 122 28.20 -8.33 -0.74
N ASP A 123 29.03 -9.34 -1.00
CA ASP A 123 30.02 -9.32 -2.07
C ASP A 123 30.23 -10.71 -2.66
N ASP A 124 30.95 -10.76 -3.80
CA ASP A 124 31.19 -12.02 -4.50
C ASP A 124 32.03 -13.01 -3.67
N GLU A 125 32.90 -12.54 -2.77
CA GLU A 125 33.70 -13.44 -1.94
C GLU A 125 32.82 -14.15 -0.91
N GLN A 126 31.98 -13.39 -0.20
CA GLN A 126 31.01 -13.91 0.74
C GLN A 126 30.00 -14.83 0.05
N LEU A 127 29.57 -14.50 -1.17
CA LEU A 127 28.68 -15.34 -1.95
C LEU A 127 29.35 -16.66 -2.32
N GLY A 128 30.60 -16.63 -2.79
CA GLY A 128 31.34 -17.84 -3.08
C GLY A 128 31.51 -18.73 -1.86
N ARG A 129 31.78 -18.14 -0.68
CA ARG A 129 31.85 -18.87 0.59
C ARG A 129 30.51 -19.50 0.94
N PHE A 130 29.42 -18.71 0.89
CA PHE A 130 28.07 -19.20 1.15
C PHE A 130 27.73 -20.42 0.30
N TYR A 131 28.01 -20.37 -1.00
CA TYR A 131 27.72 -21.49 -1.90
C TYR A 131 28.56 -22.74 -1.60
N VAL A 132 29.86 -22.57 -1.30
CA VAL A 132 30.75 -23.70 -0.98
C VAL A 132 30.43 -24.31 0.38
N GLU A 133 30.17 -23.48 1.41
CA GLU A 133 29.89 -23.94 2.78
C GLU A 133 28.51 -24.60 2.92
N ASN A 134 27.58 -24.32 2.01
CA ASN A 134 26.27 -24.96 1.95
C ASN A 134 26.20 -26.10 0.92
N ASP A 135 27.35 -26.63 0.49
CA ASP A 135 27.47 -27.80 -0.42
C ASP A 135 26.75 -27.64 -1.77
N PHE A 136 26.59 -26.42 -2.28
CA PHE A 136 26.09 -26.21 -3.63
C PHE A 136 27.12 -26.68 -4.68
N PRO A 137 26.67 -27.17 -5.85
CA PRO A 137 27.55 -27.74 -6.88
C PRO A 137 28.30 -26.65 -7.69
N VAL A 138 29.08 -25.80 -7.01
CA VAL A 138 29.90 -24.73 -7.58
C VAL A 138 31.38 -25.08 -7.69
N ILE A 139 31.79 -26.20 -7.09
CA ILE A 139 33.14 -26.77 -7.14
C ILE A 139 33.08 -28.29 -7.43
N PRO A 140 34.17 -28.91 -7.92
CA PRO A 140 34.24 -30.36 -8.09
C PRO A 140 33.99 -31.12 -6.78
N GLU A 141 33.27 -32.25 -6.87
CA GLU A 141 33.06 -33.15 -5.73
C GLU A 141 34.39 -33.76 -5.24
N ASN A 142 34.47 -34.05 -3.93
CA ASN A 142 35.60 -34.73 -3.28
C ASN A 142 36.95 -33.98 -3.34
N LEU A 143 36.92 -32.64 -3.28
CA LEU A 143 38.13 -31.85 -3.06
C LEU A 143 38.75 -32.17 -1.68
N PRO A 144 40.09 -32.30 -1.56
CA PRO A 144 40.73 -32.45 -0.26
C PRO A 144 40.53 -31.19 0.60
N ASP A 145 40.39 -31.32 1.93
CA ASP A 145 40.18 -30.19 2.86
C ASP A 145 41.20 -29.04 2.64
N ALA A 146 42.47 -29.37 2.41
CA ALA A 146 43.53 -28.39 2.17
C ALA A 146 43.34 -27.57 0.88
N ALA A 147 42.47 -28.00 -0.04
CA ALA A 147 42.16 -27.26 -1.26
C ALA A 147 41.14 -26.13 -1.02
N TYR A 148 40.32 -26.20 0.04
CA TYR A 148 39.32 -25.18 0.35
C TYR A 148 39.97 -23.83 0.65
N ASP A 149 41.08 -23.83 1.39
CA ASP A 149 41.87 -22.62 1.68
C ASP A 149 42.47 -21.94 0.43
N LEU A 150 42.53 -22.67 -0.70
CA LEU A 150 43.09 -22.18 -1.96
C LEU A 150 42.01 -21.76 -2.97
N LEU A 151 40.73 -21.90 -2.63
CA LEU A 151 39.63 -21.52 -3.52
C LEU A 151 39.56 -20.00 -3.67
N ASN A 152 39.37 -19.55 -4.91
CA ASN A 152 39.04 -18.16 -5.19
C ASN A 152 37.52 -17.96 -5.04
N TYR A 153 37.08 -17.73 -3.80
CA TYR A 153 35.67 -17.53 -3.48
C TYR A 153 35.06 -16.35 -4.24
N ALA A 154 35.79 -15.26 -4.44
CA ALA A 154 35.30 -14.11 -5.22
C ALA A 154 34.97 -14.49 -6.67
N GLU A 155 35.81 -15.29 -7.33
CA GLU A 155 35.52 -15.73 -8.70
C GLU A 155 34.37 -16.74 -8.76
N ILE A 156 34.24 -17.59 -7.74
CA ILE A 156 33.11 -18.52 -7.59
C ILE A 156 31.81 -17.73 -7.47
N GLY A 157 31.71 -16.83 -6.49
CA GLY A 157 30.49 -16.05 -6.26
C GLY A 157 30.14 -15.16 -7.45
N LYS A 158 31.14 -14.54 -8.11
CA LYS A 158 30.90 -13.74 -9.32
C LYS A 158 30.30 -14.56 -10.46
N LYS A 159 30.82 -15.77 -10.70
CA LYS A 159 30.27 -16.69 -11.71
C LYS A 159 28.86 -17.12 -11.37
N THR A 160 28.62 -17.49 -10.11
CA THR A 160 27.30 -17.88 -9.61
C THR A 160 26.30 -16.75 -9.79
N ARG A 161 26.61 -15.55 -9.30
CA ARG A 161 25.77 -14.35 -9.44
C ARG A 161 25.44 -14.04 -10.89
N SER A 162 26.44 -14.13 -11.77
CA SER A 162 26.26 -13.86 -13.21
C SER A 162 25.41 -14.92 -13.90
N ALA A 163 25.44 -16.17 -13.43
CA ALA A 163 24.66 -17.26 -13.98
C ALA A 163 23.18 -17.19 -13.58
N GLU A 164 22.89 -16.79 -12.34
CA GLU A 164 21.52 -16.73 -11.79
C GLU A 164 20.88 -15.35 -11.87
N GLY A 165 21.67 -14.29 -12.09
CA GLY A 165 21.18 -12.93 -12.28
C GLY A 165 20.72 -12.23 -11.00
N GLY A 166 21.05 -12.76 -9.82
CA GLY A 166 20.71 -12.12 -8.54
C GLY A 166 21.57 -10.89 -8.21
N VAL A 167 21.21 -10.20 -7.14
CA VAL A 167 21.73 -8.87 -6.77
C VAL A 167 22.07 -8.78 -5.29
N PHE A 168 23.02 -7.91 -4.95
CA PHE A 168 23.30 -7.56 -3.56
C PHE A 168 22.40 -6.41 -3.11
N THR A 169 21.77 -6.56 -1.96
CA THR A 169 20.99 -5.53 -1.25
C THR A 169 21.59 -5.25 0.11
N GLU A 170 21.04 -4.31 0.88
CA GLU A 170 21.48 -4.05 2.26
C GLU A 170 21.22 -5.23 3.21
N LYS A 171 20.39 -6.21 2.83
CA LYS A 171 20.04 -7.38 3.66
C LYS A 171 20.84 -8.63 3.31
N GLY A 172 21.31 -8.72 2.08
CA GLY A 172 22.12 -9.83 1.61
C GLY A 172 22.02 -10.00 0.10
N TYR A 173 22.23 -11.23 -0.36
CA TYR A 173 22.15 -11.57 -1.76
C TYR A 173 20.76 -12.12 -2.09
N VAL A 174 20.07 -11.50 -3.05
CA VAL A 174 18.72 -11.88 -3.46
C VAL A 174 18.74 -12.43 -4.88
N VAL A 175 18.10 -13.57 -5.08
CA VAL A 175 17.87 -14.19 -6.39
C VAL A 175 16.40 -14.54 -6.55
N HIS A 176 15.88 -14.38 -7.76
CA HIS A 176 14.52 -14.78 -8.11
C HIS A 176 14.58 -15.67 -9.36
N SER A 177 14.27 -16.95 -9.20
CA SER A 177 14.39 -17.95 -10.28
C SER A 177 13.13 -18.07 -11.16
N GLY A 178 12.01 -17.47 -10.76
CA GLY A 178 10.74 -17.54 -11.47
C GLY A 178 10.59 -16.48 -12.56
N GLU A 179 9.50 -16.57 -13.32
CA GLU A 179 9.01 -15.47 -14.14
C GLU A 179 8.08 -14.56 -13.30
N ILE A 180 8.10 -13.26 -13.57
CA ILE A 180 7.11 -12.36 -12.95
C ILE A 180 5.74 -12.66 -13.56
N SER A 181 4.87 -13.24 -12.74
CA SER A 181 3.51 -13.61 -13.12
C SER A 181 2.68 -12.37 -13.45
N ARG A 182 1.90 -12.42 -14.53
CA ARG A 182 0.99 -11.35 -14.94
C ARG A 182 -0.41 -11.56 -14.33
N GLN A 183 -0.49 -11.51 -13.00
CA GLN A 183 -1.77 -11.65 -12.29
C GLN A 183 -2.60 -10.36 -12.35
N TYR A 184 -1.94 -9.22 -12.36
CA TYR A 184 -2.53 -7.90 -12.48
C TYR A 184 -2.27 -7.31 -13.86
N SER A 185 -3.25 -6.59 -14.38
CA SER A 185 -3.11 -5.72 -15.56
C SER A 185 -3.83 -4.40 -15.29
N SER A 186 -3.32 -3.30 -15.82
CA SER A 186 -3.95 -1.98 -15.70
C SER A 186 -5.38 -1.94 -16.25
N GLU A 187 -5.78 -2.88 -17.11
CA GLU A 187 -7.17 -3.04 -17.57
C GLU A 187 -8.13 -3.48 -16.45
N ASN A 188 -7.62 -4.15 -15.41
CA ASN A 188 -8.37 -4.65 -14.26
C ASN A 188 -8.28 -3.72 -13.04
N LEU A 189 -7.83 -2.48 -13.23
CA LEU A 189 -7.66 -1.51 -12.17
C LEU A 189 -9.00 -1.27 -11.43
N PRO A 190 -9.07 -1.50 -10.10
CA PRO A 190 -10.25 -1.15 -9.34
C PRO A 190 -10.38 0.37 -9.27
N PHE A 191 -11.41 0.91 -9.92
CA PHE A 191 -11.74 2.33 -9.81
C PHE A 191 -12.33 2.63 -8.44
N PRO A 192 -11.88 3.70 -7.76
CA PRO A 192 -12.43 4.07 -6.48
C PRO A 192 -13.92 4.38 -6.62
N GLN A 193 -14.72 3.83 -5.72
CA GLN A 193 -16.14 4.14 -5.66
C GLN A 193 -16.38 5.22 -4.60
N LYS A 194 -17.26 6.18 -4.91
CA LYS A 194 -17.74 7.09 -3.87
C LYS A 194 -18.49 6.25 -2.84
N PRO A 195 -18.10 6.30 -1.55
CA PRO A 195 -18.83 5.59 -0.52
C PRO A 195 -20.29 6.05 -0.51
N ASN A 196 -21.22 5.13 -0.28
CA ASN A 196 -22.64 5.47 -0.15
C ASN A 196 -22.97 6.13 1.20
N HIS A 197 -21.95 6.38 2.03
CA HIS A 197 -22.03 6.96 3.36
C HIS A 197 -21.18 8.23 3.46
N VAL A 198 -21.58 9.10 4.37
CA VAL A 198 -20.89 10.34 4.74
C VAL A 198 -20.00 10.11 5.97
N PHE A 199 -20.50 9.34 6.93
CA PHE A 199 -19.77 8.93 8.13
C PHE A 199 -19.80 7.42 8.26
N LEU A 200 -18.73 6.85 8.83
CA LEU A 200 -18.63 5.47 9.22
C LEU A 200 -18.22 5.43 10.70
N LEU A 201 -19.01 4.74 11.51
CA LEU A 201 -18.82 4.63 12.96
C LEU A 201 -18.53 3.18 13.31
N GLU A 202 -17.48 2.91 14.07
CA GLU A 202 -17.32 1.60 14.73
C GLU A 202 -17.99 1.64 16.10
N ILE A 203 -19.10 0.89 16.21
CA ILE A 203 -19.89 0.77 17.43
C ILE A 203 -19.64 -0.56 18.12
N ALA A 204 -19.64 -0.53 19.45
CA ALA A 204 -19.64 -1.72 20.30
C ALA A 204 -20.56 -1.46 21.50
N THR A 205 -20.84 -2.49 22.30
CA THR A 205 -21.56 -2.32 23.58
C THR A 205 -20.76 -1.48 24.58
N LEU A 206 -21.31 -1.09 25.72
CA LEU A 206 -20.50 -0.47 26.76
C LEU A 206 -19.54 -1.49 27.40
N PRO A 207 -18.28 -1.13 27.68
CA PRO A 207 -17.33 -2.01 28.35
C PRO A 207 -17.83 -2.39 29.75
N GLN A 208 -17.67 -3.67 30.12
CA GLN A 208 -17.98 -4.16 31.45
C GLN A 208 -16.76 -4.00 32.38
N GLY A 209 -16.65 -2.85 33.03
CA GLY A 209 -15.52 -2.55 33.93
C GLY A 209 -14.45 -1.69 33.22
N ASP A 210 -13.17 -1.94 33.53
CA ASP A 210 -12.05 -1.15 32.99
C ASP A 210 -11.47 -1.73 31.68
N GLU A 211 -11.96 -2.88 31.21
CA GLU A 211 -11.49 -3.52 29.98
C GLU A 211 -12.30 -2.99 28.77
N PRO A 212 -11.65 -2.47 27.71
CA PRO A 212 -12.33 -2.08 26.49
C PRO A 212 -12.92 -3.32 25.80
N ASN A 213 -14.04 -3.14 25.09
CA ASN A 213 -14.69 -4.20 24.32
C ASN A 213 -14.56 -3.97 22.80
N ASP A 214 -13.40 -3.45 22.41
CA ASP A 214 -13.00 -3.16 21.04
C ASP A 214 -12.78 -4.42 20.17
N GLU A 215 -12.79 -5.61 20.78
CA GLU A 215 -12.72 -6.90 20.05
C GLU A 215 -14.01 -7.23 19.26
N HIS A 216 -15.15 -6.62 19.60
CA HIS A 216 -16.46 -6.88 18.98
C HIS A 216 -17.13 -5.59 18.50
N CYS A 217 -16.47 -4.91 17.56
CA CYS A 217 -16.99 -3.72 16.89
C CYS A 217 -17.73 -4.05 15.58
N VAL A 218 -18.76 -3.26 15.28
CA VAL A 218 -19.49 -3.29 13.99
C VAL A 218 -19.45 -1.91 13.35
N ALA A 219 -19.23 -1.87 12.04
CA ALA A 219 -19.21 -0.63 11.28
C ALA A 219 -20.64 -0.21 10.87
N LEU A 220 -21.09 0.95 11.33
CA LEU A 220 -22.37 1.57 11.02
C LEU A 220 -22.18 2.78 10.10
N ALA A 221 -22.76 2.70 8.91
CA ALA A 221 -22.63 3.71 7.87
C ALA A 221 -23.78 4.72 7.91
N LEU A 222 -23.49 6.02 7.91
CA LEU A 222 -24.47 7.11 7.92
C LEU A 222 -24.57 7.80 6.54
N PRO A 223 -25.76 8.13 6.04
CA PRO A 223 -27.04 7.91 6.70
C PRO A 223 -27.45 6.43 6.67
N TYR A 224 -27.91 5.92 7.81
CA TYR A 224 -28.36 4.52 7.94
C TYR A 224 -29.82 4.37 7.51
N THR A 225 -30.20 3.15 7.16
CA THR A 225 -31.62 2.73 7.17
C THR A 225 -31.93 2.10 8.52
N GLU A 226 -33.18 2.15 8.97
CA GLU A 226 -33.58 1.50 10.23
C GLU A 226 -33.23 0.00 10.23
N GLU A 227 -33.31 -0.66 9.07
CA GLU A 227 -32.92 -2.07 8.91
C GLU A 227 -31.43 -2.28 9.19
N ALA A 228 -30.55 -1.46 8.60
CA ALA A 228 -29.11 -1.55 8.80
C ALA A 228 -28.70 -1.22 10.24
N PHE A 229 -29.38 -0.24 10.85
CA PHE A 229 -29.15 0.16 12.23
C PHE A 229 -29.51 -0.94 13.22
N ASN A 230 -30.72 -1.51 13.10
CA ASN A 230 -31.16 -2.61 13.95
C ASN A 230 -30.31 -3.88 13.74
N ALA A 231 -29.85 -4.14 12.52
CA ALA A 231 -28.93 -5.24 12.25
C ALA A 231 -27.59 -5.06 12.96
N ALA A 232 -27.02 -3.84 12.92
CA ALA A 232 -25.77 -3.53 13.59
C ALA A 232 -25.88 -3.66 15.12
N LEU A 233 -26.98 -3.17 15.71
CA LEU A 233 -27.26 -3.33 17.16
C LEU A 233 -27.41 -4.80 17.57
N ALA A 234 -28.15 -5.58 16.79
CA ALA A 234 -28.31 -7.01 17.05
C ALA A 234 -26.99 -7.79 16.97
N GLU A 235 -26.08 -7.38 16.08
CA GLU A 235 -24.78 -8.01 15.90
C GLU A 235 -23.85 -7.78 17.10
N ILE A 236 -23.86 -6.60 17.70
CA ILE A 236 -23.13 -6.30 18.94
C ILE A 236 -23.89 -6.73 20.21
N GLY A 237 -25.14 -7.20 20.07
CA GLY A 237 -25.98 -7.62 21.19
C GLY A 237 -26.53 -6.46 22.03
N ALA A 238 -26.69 -5.28 21.44
CA ALA A 238 -27.32 -4.11 22.06
C ALA A 238 -28.80 -4.00 21.65
N ASP A 239 -29.65 -3.59 22.57
CA ASP A 239 -31.07 -3.32 22.29
C ASP A 239 -31.29 -1.90 21.75
N GLU A 240 -30.48 -0.94 22.22
CA GLU A 240 -30.58 0.49 21.91
C GLU A 240 -29.18 1.13 21.83
N ILE A 241 -29.07 2.26 21.14
CA ILE A 241 -27.79 2.96 20.95
C ILE A 241 -27.22 3.56 22.23
N ASP A 242 -28.07 3.91 23.20
CA ASP A 242 -27.65 4.44 24.51
C ASP A 242 -26.74 3.46 25.28
N GLY A 243 -26.79 2.18 24.93
CA GLY A 243 -25.93 1.13 25.48
C GLY A 243 -24.63 0.89 24.69
N CYS A 244 -24.28 1.75 23.73
CA CYS A 244 -23.14 1.59 22.84
C CYS A 244 -22.05 2.65 23.09
N CYS A 245 -20.81 2.31 22.75
CA CYS A 245 -19.70 3.26 22.64
C CYS A 245 -19.11 3.26 21.23
N PHE A 246 -18.48 4.38 20.86
CA PHE A 246 -17.83 4.59 19.57
C PHE A 246 -16.32 4.47 19.71
N TYR A 247 -15.71 3.56 18.96
CA TYR A 247 -14.26 3.35 18.99
C TYR A 247 -13.53 4.05 17.86
N GLN A 248 -14.16 4.10 16.68
CA GLN A 248 -13.58 4.73 15.50
C GLN A 248 -14.63 5.56 14.78
N TYR A 249 -14.19 6.70 14.27
CA TYR A 249 -14.97 7.60 13.45
C TYR A 249 -14.21 7.91 12.17
N GLU A 250 -14.86 7.75 11.04
CA GLU A 250 -14.34 8.08 9.72
C GLU A 250 -15.37 8.94 8.99
N SER A 251 -14.92 10.04 8.37
CA SER A 251 -15.76 10.89 7.53
C SER A 251 -15.20 10.97 6.12
N THR A 252 -16.09 10.93 5.13
CA THR A 252 -15.73 11.20 3.74
C THR A 252 -15.45 12.67 3.47
N ILE A 253 -15.72 13.55 4.44
CA ILE A 253 -15.43 14.99 4.38
C ILE A 253 -14.25 15.29 5.30
N PRO A 254 -13.08 15.65 4.76
CA PRO A 254 -11.87 15.88 5.56
C PRO A 254 -12.04 16.88 6.71
N GLN A 255 -12.83 17.93 6.49
CA GLN A 255 -13.12 18.96 7.50
C GLN A 255 -13.88 18.41 8.71
N LEU A 256 -14.67 17.35 8.49
CA LEU A 256 -15.45 16.69 9.53
C LEU A 256 -14.68 15.48 10.10
N ALA A 257 -13.55 15.09 9.53
CA ALA A 257 -12.75 13.96 10.04
C ALA A 257 -12.14 14.26 11.43
N GLU A 258 -11.70 15.51 11.67
CA GLU A 258 -11.11 15.92 12.95
C GLU A 258 -12.07 16.72 13.86
N SER A 259 -13.22 17.14 13.32
CA SER A 259 -14.16 18.01 14.06
C SER A 259 -15.04 17.27 15.05
N PHE A 260 -15.06 15.93 15.00
CA PHE A 260 -16.00 15.10 15.76
C PHE A 260 -15.25 14.29 16.82
N GLY A 261 -14.85 14.99 17.88
CA GLY A 261 -14.16 14.36 19.01
C GLY A 261 -15.09 13.54 19.91
N PHE A 262 -16.34 13.96 20.12
CA PHE A 262 -17.25 13.34 21.11
C PHE A 262 -18.72 13.76 20.85
N LEU A 263 -19.31 13.43 19.69
CA LEU A 263 -20.75 13.67 19.50
C LEU A 263 -21.55 12.51 20.08
N GLU A 264 -22.22 12.79 21.20
CA GLU A 264 -23.10 11.87 21.93
C GLU A 264 -24.42 11.55 21.21
N ASP A 265 -24.64 12.05 19.98
CA ASP A 265 -25.93 11.91 19.30
C ASP A 265 -25.77 11.41 17.85
N ILE A 266 -25.96 10.09 17.68
CA ILE A 266 -25.92 9.44 16.38
C ILE A 266 -27.03 9.95 15.46
N ASP A 267 -28.15 10.41 16.00
CA ASP A 267 -29.29 10.85 15.21
C ASP A 267 -28.99 12.18 14.53
N GLN A 268 -28.28 13.09 15.23
CA GLN A 268 -27.77 14.33 14.63
C GLN A 268 -26.76 14.05 13.51
N LEU A 269 -25.86 13.09 13.72
CA LEU A 269 -24.92 12.66 12.68
C LEU A 269 -25.64 12.05 11.48
N ASN A 270 -26.68 11.25 11.72
CA ASN A 270 -27.48 10.62 10.68
C ASN A 270 -28.27 11.66 9.87
N GLU A 271 -28.86 12.66 10.53
CA GLU A 271 -29.54 13.77 9.88
C GLU A 271 -28.56 14.60 9.03
N LEU A 272 -27.41 14.96 9.59
CA LEU A 272 -26.36 15.68 8.88
C LEU A 272 -25.89 14.88 7.65
N ALA A 273 -25.66 13.58 7.79
CA ALA A 273 -25.29 12.70 6.69
C ALA A 273 -26.37 12.68 5.59
N GLY A 274 -27.64 12.64 5.99
CA GLY A 274 -28.78 12.71 5.07
C GLY A 274 -28.83 14.03 4.30
N ILE A 275 -28.57 15.15 4.96
CA ILE A 275 -28.50 16.48 4.33
C ILE A 275 -27.35 16.53 3.31
N ILE A 276 -26.16 16.10 3.71
CA ILE A 276 -24.94 16.12 2.89
C ILE A 276 -25.10 15.26 1.64
N LYS A 277 -25.69 14.07 1.77
CA LYS A 277 -25.93 13.16 0.63
C LYS A 277 -26.82 13.79 -0.44
N ASN A 278 -27.64 14.77 -0.08
CA ASN A 278 -28.52 15.50 -0.99
C ASN A 278 -27.91 16.79 -1.56
N PHE A 279 -26.66 17.13 -1.21
CA PHE A 279 -26.02 18.34 -1.75
C PHE A 279 -25.70 18.19 -3.25
N THR A 280 -25.96 19.26 -3.98
CA THR A 280 -25.46 19.42 -5.36
C THR A 280 -23.96 19.71 -5.33
N LYS A 281 -23.23 19.41 -6.43
CA LYS A 281 -21.77 19.68 -6.52
C LYS A 281 -21.41 21.12 -6.12
N ASP A 282 -22.19 22.11 -6.54
CA ASP A 282 -21.95 23.53 -6.20
C ASP A 282 -22.13 23.81 -4.71
N GLN A 283 -23.09 23.15 -4.05
CA GLN A 283 -23.30 23.28 -2.61
C GLN A 283 -22.17 22.61 -1.82
N VAL A 284 -21.66 21.46 -2.28
CA VAL A 284 -20.48 20.84 -1.67
C VAL A 284 -19.29 21.80 -1.74
N TYR A 285 -18.99 22.41 -2.89
CA TYR A 285 -17.91 23.39 -3.00
C TYR A 285 -18.11 24.66 -2.15
N THR A 286 -19.36 25.08 -1.94
CA THR A 286 -19.69 26.30 -1.19
C THR A 286 -19.62 26.10 0.32
N PHE A 287 -20.17 24.98 0.82
CA PHE A 287 -20.29 24.72 2.26
C PHE A 287 -19.16 23.84 2.79
N MET A 288 -18.50 23.08 1.92
CA MET A 288 -17.42 22.14 2.24
C MET A 288 -16.28 22.33 1.23
N PRO A 289 -15.67 23.53 1.17
CA PRO A 289 -14.57 23.77 0.26
C PRO A 289 -13.44 22.77 0.56
N PRO A 290 -12.62 22.38 -0.42
CA PRO A 290 -11.55 21.44 -0.14
C PRO A 290 -10.59 22.00 0.93
N ALA A 291 -10.07 21.14 1.81
CA ALA A 291 -9.10 21.56 2.82
C ALA A 291 -7.83 22.10 2.12
N VAL A 292 -7.43 23.33 2.50
CA VAL A 292 -6.26 24.06 1.97
C VAL A 292 -4.96 23.45 2.45
#